data_AF-A0A537NDF3-F1
#
_entry.id   AF-A0A537NDF3-F1
#
_cell.length_a   1.000
_cell.length_b   1.000
_cell.length_c   1.000
_cell.angle_alpha   90.00
_cell.angle_beta   90.00
_cell.angle_gamma   90.00
#
_symmetry.space_group_name_H-M   'P 1'
#
loop_
_entity.id
_entity.type
_entity.pdbx_description
1 polymer ?
#
loop_
_entity_poly.entity_id
_entity_poly.type
_entity_poly.pdbx_seq_one_letter_code
_entity_poly.pdbx_strand_id
1 'polypeptide(L)' 'MVKVGDKVPHATLRAMGAEGPKPVSTEELFAPGKKVVAFA' A
#
# COMPACT_ATOMS: atom_id res chain seq x y z
N MET A 1 6.03 -15.98 1.89
CA MET A 1 5.98 -15.71 0.43
C MET A 1 4.58 -15.27 0.09
N VAL A 2 4.43 -14.25 -0.75
CA VAL A 2 3.14 -13.82 -1.28
C VAL A 2 2.79 -14.68 -2.50
N LYS A 3 1.52 -15.07 -2.66
CA LYS A 3 1.03 -15.79 -3.85
C LYS A 3 -0.22 -15.12 -4.43
N VAL A 4 -0.53 -15.46 -5.67
CA VAL A 4 -1.74 -14.95 -6.36
C VAL A 4 -2.98 -15.37 -5.58
N GLY A 5 -3.89 -14.42 -5.38
CA GLY A 5 -5.12 -14.61 -4.61
C GLY A 5 -5.01 -14.27 -3.12
N ASP A 6 -3.80 -14.11 -2.58
CA ASP A 6 -3.63 -13.57 -1.23
C ASP A 6 -4.08 -12.11 -1.19
N LYS A 7 -4.71 -11.72 -0.08
CA LYS A 7 -4.99 -10.31 0.18
C LYS A 7 -3.71 -9.59 0.58
N VAL A 8 -3.57 -8.34 0.14
CA VAL A 8 -2.51 -7.45 0.61
C VAL A 8 -2.66 -7.28 2.13
N PRO A 9 -1.59 -7.46 2.92
CA PRO A 9 -1.66 -7.30 4.37
C PRO A 9 -1.93 -5.85 4.76
N HIS A 10 -2.62 -5.68 5.88
CA HIS A 10 -2.80 -4.37 6.50
C HIS A 10 -1.46 -3.91 7.08
N ALA A 11 -0.96 -2.79 6.58
CA ALA A 11 0.28 -2.19 7.02
C ALA A 11 0.24 -0.68 6.85
N THR A 12 0.99 0.02 7.69
CA THR A 12 1.24 1.45 7.56
C THR A 12 2.61 1.66 6.95
N LEU A 13 2.64 2.17 5.72
CA LEU A 13 3.84 2.60 5.01
C LEU A 13 4.13 4.08 5.31
N ARG A 14 5.35 4.52 5.02
CA ARG A 14 5.76 5.94 5.12
C ARG A 14 6.14 6.42 3.73
N ALA A 15 5.50 7.49 3.28
CA ALA A 15 5.84 8.17 2.03
C ALA A 15 6.38 9.57 2.35
N MET A 16 7.41 10.03 1.64
CA MET A 16 7.92 11.39 1.79
C MET A 16 6.97 12.37 1.10
N GLY A 17 6.30 13.22 1.88
CA GLY A 17 5.52 14.35 1.39
C GLY A 17 6.29 15.67 1.51
N ALA A 18 5.68 16.77 1.07
CA ALA A 18 6.28 18.11 1.12
C ALA A 18 6.63 18.57 2.55
N GLU A 19 5.86 18.12 3.55
CA GLU A 19 6.05 18.45 4.97
C GLU A 19 6.81 17.35 5.73
N GLY A 20 7.35 16.36 5.02
CA GLY A 20 8.10 15.23 5.60
C GLY A 20 7.38 13.88 5.50
N PRO A 21 7.84 12.87 6.25
CA PRO A 21 7.36 11.49 6.13
C PRO A 21 5.92 11.33 6.65
N LYS A 22 4.98 11.12 5.74
CA LYS A 22 3.56 10.93 6.02
C LYS A 22 3.22 9.44 6.11
N PRO A 23 2.42 9.02 7.10
CA PRO A 23 1.88 7.66 7.15
C PRO A 23 0.86 7.43 6.03
N VAL A 24 0.91 6.28 5.38
CA VAL A 24 -0.01 5.84 4.32
C VAL A 24 -0.43 4.40 4.59
N SER A 25 -1.72 4.09 4.53
CA SER A 25 -2.23 2.73 4.75
C SER A 25 -2.26 1.91 3.46
N THR A 26 -1.90 0.62 3.54
CA THR A 26 -2.13 -0.31 2.42
C THR A 26 -3.60 -0.47 2.07
N GLU A 27 -4.53 -0.25 3.00
CA GLU A 27 -5.97 -0.27 2.72
C GLU A 27 -6.38 0.85 1.77
N GLU A 28 -5.80 2.04 1.95
CA GLU A 28 -6.10 3.19 1.10
C GLU A 28 -5.49 3.02 -0.29
N LEU A 29 -4.27 2.45 -0.35
CA LEU A 29 -3.57 2.19 -1.59
C LEU A 29 -4.28 1.10 -2.40
N PHE A 30 -4.63 -0.03 -1.80
CA PHE A 30 -5.23 -1.20 -2.45
C PHE A 30 -6.76 -1.28 -2.28
N ALA A 31 -7.42 -0.14 -2.12
CA ALA A 31 -8.86 -0.06 -1.95
C ALA A 31 -9.63 -0.71 -3.13
N PRO A 32 -10.84 -1.25 -2.89
CA PRO A 32 -11.69 -1.82 -3.94
C PRO A 32 -11.87 -0.87 -5.13
N GLY A 33 -11.74 -1.41 -6.34
CA GLY A 33 -11.87 -0.63 -7.58
C GLY A 33 -10.57 0.04 -8.05
N LYS A 34 -9.47 -0.01 -7.27
CA LYS A 34 -8.15 0.43 -7.72
C LYS A 34 -7.36 -0.74 -8.30
N LYS A 35 -6.85 -0.57 -9.53
CA LYS A 35 -5.79 -1.42 -10.08
C LYS A 35 -4.45 -0.81 -9.70
N VAL A 36 -3.64 -1.57 -8.95
CA VAL A 36 -2.38 -1.09 -8.36
C VAL A 36 -1.29 -2.10 -8.64
N VAL A 37 -0.08 -1.60 -8.96
CA VAL A 37 1.13 -2.41 -9.11
C VAL A 37 2.10 -1.99 -8.01
N ALA A 38 2.58 -2.98 -7.24
CA ALA A 38 3.66 -2.81 -6.28
C ALA A 38 4.84 -3.69 -6.68
N PHE A 39 6.04 -3.17 -6.56
CA PHE A 39 7.30 -3.80 -6.95
C PHE A 39 8.36 -3.54 -5.87
N ALA A 40 9.42 -4.34 -5.86
CA ALA A 40 10.58 -4.23 -4.98
C ALA A 40 11.84 -3.98 -5.82
#